data_AF-A0A3D2P9H8-F1
#
_entry.id   AF-A0A3D2P9H8-F1
#
_cell.length_a   1.000
_cell.length_b   1.000
_cell.length_c   1.000
_cell.angle_alpha   90.00
_cell.angle_beta   90.00
_cell.angle_gamma   90.00
#
_symmetry.space_group_name_H-M   'P 1'
#
loop_
_entity.id
_entity.type
_entity.pdbx_description
1 polymer ?
#
loop_
_entity_poly.entity_id
_entity_poly.type
_entity_poly.pdbx_seq_one_letter_code
_entity_poly.pdbx_strand_id
1 'polypeptide(L)' 'MVDKKEISDLKKRKKEEETLLEMGKFYFLNGKYKEAIAELEKVVKLNPKNSEAYYNLGLVYETKG' A
#
# COMPACT_ATOMS: atom_id res chain seq x y z
N MET A 1 -13.96 25.46 -7.03
CA MET A 1 -12.55 25.67 -6.63
C MET A 1 -12.30 24.70 -5.50
N VAL A 2 -11.42 23.71 -5.67
CA VAL A 2 -11.17 22.69 -4.62
C VAL A 2 -10.52 23.40 -3.43
N ASP A 3 -11.03 23.18 -2.23
CA ASP A 3 -10.57 23.90 -1.04
C ASP A 3 -9.09 23.55 -0.75
N LYS A 4 -8.28 24.54 -0.36
CA LYS A 4 -6.83 24.31 -0.08
C LYS A 4 -6.62 23.21 0.98
N LYS A 5 -7.57 23.08 1.92
CA LYS A 5 -7.59 22.03 2.94
C LYS A 5 -7.77 20.63 2.32
N GLU A 6 -8.68 20.49 1.37
CA GLU A 6 -8.94 19.24 0.67
C GLU A 6 -7.74 18.78 -0.15
N ILE A 7 -7.05 19.71 -0.83
CA ILE A 7 -5.79 19.40 -1.54
C ILE A 7 -4.70 18.91 -0.57
N SER A 8 -4.62 19.51 0.63
CA SER A 8 -3.67 19.10 1.67
C SER A 8 -3.96 17.68 2.18
N ASP A 9 -5.23 17.39 2.44
CA ASP A 9 -5.67 16.08 2.92
C ASP A 9 -5.44 14.98 1.87
N LEU A 10 -5.71 15.28 0.59
CA LEU A 10 -5.42 14.38 -0.53
C LEU A 10 -3.92 14.07 -0.66
N LYS A 11 -3.06 15.09 -0.55
CA LYS A 11 -1.60 14.89 -0.57
C LYS A 11 -1.13 14.01 0.58
N LYS A 12 -1.70 14.20 1.77
CA LYS A 12 -1.36 13.37 2.94
C LYS A 12 -1.77 11.92 2.72
N ARG A 13 -3.00 11.67 2.25
CA ARG A 13 -3.49 10.31 1.95
C ARG A 13 -2.64 9.65 0.86
N LYS A 14 -2.31 10.37 -0.20
CA LYS A 14 -1.44 9.86 -1.25
C LYS A 14 -0.05 9.46 -0.72
N LYS A 15 0.56 10.32 0.09
CA LYS A 15 1.87 10.02 0.71
C LYS A 15 1.79 8.82 1.66
N GLU A 16 0.71 8.72 2.42
CA GLU A 16 0.46 7.57 3.31
C GLU A 16 0.31 6.28 2.50
N GLU A 17 -0.45 6.30 1.41
CA GLU A 17 -0.60 5.19 0.47
C GLU A 17 0.75 4.72 -0.09
N GLU A 18 1.57 5.65 -0.61
CA GLU A 18 2.90 5.37 -1.13
C GLU A 18 3.82 4.78 -0.06
N THR A 19 3.77 5.30 1.17
CA THR A 19 4.59 4.80 2.29
C THR A 19 4.22 3.36 2.64
N LEU A 20 2.93 3.06 2.76
CA LEU A 20 2.44 1.70 3.05
C LEU A 20 2.83 0.71 1.95
N LEU A 21 2.76 1.13 0.68
CA LEU A 21 3.14 0.31 -0.47
C LEU A 21 4.64 -0.04 -0.43
N GLU A 22 5.50 0.95 -0.19
CA GLU A 22 6.94 0.75 -0.08
C GLU A 22 7.32 -0.12 1.13
N MET A 23 6.65 0.05 2.28
CA MET A 23 6.84 -0.83 3.43
C MET A 23 6.45 -2.28 3.12
N GLY A 24 5.32 -2.49 2.43
CA GLY A 24 4.88 -3.81 1.99
C GLY A 24 5.91 -4.50 1.10
N LYS A 25 6.43 -3.78 0.09
CA LYS A 25 7.50 -4.26 -0.81
C LYS A 25 8.78 -4.56 -0.03
N PHE A 26 9.17 -3.69 0.89
CA PHE A 26 10.34 -3.90 1.75
C PHE A 26 10.20 -5.18 2.58
N TYR A 27 9.08 -5.39 3.25
CA TYR A 27 8.86 -6.60 4.04
C TYR A 27 8.87 -7.86 3.17
N PHE A 28 8.27 -7.81 1.98
CA PHE A 28 8.29 -8.91 1.03
C PHE A 28 9.73 -9.30 0.64
N LEU A 29 10.56 -8.31 0.26
CA LEU A 29 11.96 -8.54 -0.09
C LEU A 29 12.81 -9.11 1.06
N ASN A 30 12.38 -8.91 2.31
CA ASN A 30 13.02 -9.46 3.50
C ASN A 30 12.42 -10.81 3.95
N GLY A 31 11.55 -11.43 3.15
CA GLY A 31 10.88 -12.70 3.50
C GLY A 31 9.83 -12.57 4.63
N LYS A 32 9.51 -11.34 5.04
CA LYS A 32 8.53 -11.04 6.10
C LYS A 32 7.13 -10.97 5.52
N TYR A 33 6.62 -12.12 5.07
CA TYR A 33 5.37 -12.17 4.28
C TYR A 33 4.13 -11.72 5.05
N LYS A 34 4.05 -11.96 6.36
CA LYS A 34 2.90 -11.52 7.17
C LYS A 34 2.82 -10.00 7.28
N GLU A 35 3.96 -9.37 7.54
CA GLU A 35 4.10 -7.91 7.60
C GLU A 35 3.87 -7.28 6.22
N ALA A 36 4.37 -7.90 5.15
CA ALA A 36 4.11 -7.46 3.78
C ALA A 36 2.61 -7.43 3.47
N ILE A 37 1.88 -8.52 3.78
CA ILE A 37 0.42 -8.58 3.60
C ILE A 37 -0.26 -7.48 4.41
N ALA A 38 0.11 -7.31 5.68
CA ALA A 38 -0.52 -6.33 6.56
C ALA A 38 -0.39 -4.89 6.04
N GLU A 39 0.78 -4.50 5.51
CA GLU A 39 0.96 -3.16 4.95
C GLU A 39 0.24 -2.98 3.61
N LEU A 40 0.29 -3.99 2.73
CA LEU A 40 -0.39 -3.93 1.43
C LEU A 40 -1.92 -3.94 1.57
N GLU A 41 -2.49 -4.63 2.55
CA GLU A 41 -3.93 -4.58 2.86
C GLU A 41 -4.38 -3.19 3.31
N LYS A 42 -3.53 -2.44 4.02
CA LYS A 42 -3.83 -1.03 4.36
C LYS A 42 -3.87 -0.16 3.11
N VAL A 43 -3.00 -0.40 2.13
CA VAL A 43 -3.05 0.29 0.83
C VAL A 43 -4.38 0.02 0.14
N VAL A 44 -4.82 -1.24 0.08
CA VAL A 44 -6.10 -1.61 -0.54
C VAL A 44 -7.30 -0.99 0.20
N LYS A 45 -7.25 -0.88 1.54
CA LYS A 45 -8.29 -0.20 2.32
C LYS A 45 -8.33 1.31 2.07
N LEU A 46 -7.16 1.93 1.91
CA LEU A 46 -7.03 3.38 1.67
C LEU A 46 -7.39 3.75 0.24
N ASN A 47 -6.89 2.98 -0.73
CA ASN A 47 -7.16 3.11 -2.15
C ASN A 47 -7.48 1.73 -2.76
N PRO A 48 -8.76 1.35 -2.82
CA PRO A 48 -9.21 0.09 -3.41
C PRO A 48 -8.90 -0.07 -4.91
N LYS A 49 -8.43 0.99 -5.58
CA LYS A 49 -8.06 1.00 -7.01
C LYS A 49 -6.54 0.90 -7.24
N ASN A 50 -5.73 0.79 -6.18
CA ASN A 50 -4.28 0.67 -6.35
C ASN A 50 -3.93 -0.72 -6.90
N SER A 51 -3.65 -0.80 -8.20
CA SER A 51 -3.30 -2.06 -8.88
C SER A 51 -1.95 -2.63 -8.43
N GLU A 52 -0.99 -1.77 -8.05
CA GLU A 52 0.33 -2.21 -7.58
C GLU A 52 0.24 -2.93 -6.23
N ALA A 53 -0.66 -2.50 -5.34
CA ALA A 53 -0.89 -3.18 -4.06
C ALA A 53 -1.43 -4.60 -4.25
N TYR A 54 -2.41 -4.79 -5.15
CA TYR A 54 -2.93 -6.12 -5.47
C TYR A 54 -1.88 -7.00 -6.15
N TYR A 55 -1.09 -6.44 -7.06
CA TYR A 55 0.01 -7.16 -7.70
C TYR A 55 1.01 -7.68 -6.67
N ASN A 56 1.48 -6.84 -5.76
CA ASN A 56 2.41 -7.24 -4.71
C ASN A 56 1.77 -8.24 -3.73
N LEU A 57 0.48 -8.12 -3.38
CA LEU A 57 -0.22 -9.13 -2.58
C LEU A 57 -0.21 -10.49 -3.28
N GLY A 58 -0.48 -10.51 -4.59
CA GLY A 58 -0.40 -11.72 -5.41
C GLY A 58 0.96 -12.39 -5.32
N LEU A 59 2.04 -11.63 -5.52
CA LEU A 59 3.41 -12.13 -5.38
C LEU A 59 3.71 -12.67 -3.98
N VAL A 60 3.25 -11.97 -2.93
CA VAL A 60 3.46 -12.41 -1.55
C VAL A 60 2.71 -13.72 -1.28
N TYR A 61 1.46 -13.85 -1.73
CA TYR A 61 0.68 -15.07 -1.54
C TYR A 61 1.23 -16.25 -2.36
N GLU A 62 1.70 -16.00 -3.58
CA GLU A 62 2.37 -17.01 -4.42
C GLU A 62 3.68 -17.49 -3.81
N THR A 63 4.46 -16.60 -3.20
CA THR A 63 5.77 -16.97 -2.61
C THR A 63 5.63 -17.64 -1.25
N LYS A 64 4.62 -17.27 -0.46
CA LYS A 64 4.38 -17.81 0.89
C LYS A 64 3.72 -19.21 0.84
N GLY A 65 2.88 -19.44 -0.16
CA GLY A 65 2.14 -20.69 -0.38
C GLY A 65 3.00 -21.76 -1.03
#